data_AF-A0A3E0WLD7-F1
#
_entry.id   AF-A0A3E0WLD7-F1
#
_cell.length_a   1.000
_cell.length_b   1.000
_cell.length_c   1.000
_cell.angle_alpha   90.00
_cell.angle_beta   90.00
_cell.angle_gamma   90.00
#
_symmetry.space_group_name_H-M   'P 1'
#
loop_
_entity.id
_entity.type
_entity.pdbx_description
1 polymer ?
#
loop_
_entity_poly.entity_id
_entity_poly.type
_entity_poly.pdbx_seq_one_letter_code
_entity_poly.pdbx_strand_id
1 'polypeptide(L)' 'MIVEQLSLDISPDLITEDQPLFGRGLELDSIDTLEIAVGLQDKFDVNMTDDNMEYLGSVNKIADYVEMKREMDNV' A
#
# COMPACT_ATOMS: atom_id res chain seq x y z
N MET A 1 9.66 0.99 -0.36
CA MET A 1 8.40 1.32 -1.07
C MET A 1 7.53 2.29 -0.28
N ILE A 2 6.87 1.91 0.82
CA ILE A 2 5.91 2.79 1.51
C ILE A 2 6.60 4.00 2.17
N VAL A 3 7.62 3.76 3.00
CA VAL A 3 8.40 4.83 3.66
C VAL A 3 9.00 5.81 2.66
N GLU A 4 9.57 5.30 1.56
CA GLU A 4 10.18 6.13 0.53
C GLU A 4 9.16 6.91 -0.29
N GLN A 5 8.03 6.27 -0.64
CA GLN A 5 6.97 6.89 -1.43
C GLN A 5 6.34 8.06 -0.68
N LEU A 6 6.09 7.87 0.62
CA LEU A 6 5.47 8.85 1.51
C LEU A 6 6.48 9.76 2.22
N SER A 7 7.76 9.64 1.90
CA SER A 7 8.84 10.41 2.54
C SER A 7 8.80 10.40 4.08
N LEU A 8 8.46 9.25 4.68
CA LEU A 8 8.34 9.13 6.14
C LEU A 8 9.73 9.13 6.80
N ASP A 9 9.87 9.87 7.90
CA ASP A 9 11.10 9.93 8.71
C ASP A 9 11.17 8.78 9.75
N ILE A 10 10.87 7.55 9.31
CA ILE A 10 10.93 6.34 10.13
C ILE A 10 11.62 5.22 9.37
N SER A 11 12.22 4.26 10.09
CA SER A 11 12.72 3.05 9.42
C SER A 11 11.55 2.17 8.97
N PRO A 12 11.59 1.58 7.75
CA PRO A 12 10.61 0.59 7.33
C PRO A 12 10.51 -0.61 8.29
N ASP A 13 11.59 -0.94 9.00
CA ASP A 13 11.60 -2.03 10.00
C ASP A 13 10.71 -1.75 11.23
N LEU A 14 10.27 -0.50 11.42
CA LEU A 14 9.36 -0.12 12.49
C LEU A 14 7.89 -0.32 12.14
N ILE A 15 7.58 -0.57 10.87
CA ILE A 15 6.22 -0.82 10.39
C ILE A 15 5.99 -2.33 10.43
N THR A 16 5.05 -2.78 11.27
CA THR A 16 4.69 -4.20 11.28
C THR A 16 3.72 -4.53 10.15
N GLU A 17 3.74 -5.78 9.68
CA GLU A 17 3.03 -6.18 8.46
C GLU A 17 1.51 -6.01 8.56
N ASP A 18 0.95 -6.19 9.76
CA ASP A 18 -0.49 -6.06 10.08
C ASP A 18 -0.85 -4.72 10.74
N GLN A 19 0.10 -3.79 10.86
CA GLN A 19 -0.18 -2.47 11.43
C GLN A 19 -1.16 -1.72 10.53
N PRO A 20 -2.21 -1.09 11.11
CA PRO A 20 -3.03 -0.14 10.37
C PRO A 20 -2.19 1.02 9.84
N LEU A 21 -2.14 1.19 8.53
CA LEU A 21 -1.43 2.31 7.90
C LEU A 21 -2.20 3.63 8.11
N PHE A 22 -3.54 3.57 8.10
CA PHE A 22 -4.41 4.73 8.32
C PHE A 22 -4.89 4.85 9.76
N GLY A 23 -5.10 6.10 10.21
CA GLY A 23 -5.63 6.39 11.55
C GLY A 23 -4.56 6.33 12.64
N ARG A 24 -4.78 5.55 13.71
CA ARG A 24 -3.92 5.49 14.92
C ARG A 24 -2.61 4.70 14.72
N GLY A 25 -2.02 4.80 13.55
CA GLY A 25 -0.75 4.17 13.17
C GLY A 25 0.21 5.24 12.66
N LEU A 26 0.44 5.22 11.35
CA LEU A 26 1.31 6.17 10.64
C LEU A 26 0.66 7.53 10.37
N GLU A 27 -0.55 7.76 10.91
CA GLU A 27 -1.36 8.97 10.72
C GLU A 27 -1.57 9.37 9.25
N LEU A 28 -1.51 8.39 8.34
CA LEU A 28 -1.69 8.63 6.92
C LEU A 28 -3.08 9.19 6.62
N ASP A 29 -3.13 10.13 5.69
CA ASP A 29 -4.35 10.76 5.22
C ASP A 29 -4.81 10.22 3.85
N SER A 30 -5.87 10.81 3.30
CA SER A 30 -6.41 10.39 2.00
C SER A 30 -5.49 10.67 0.81
N ILE A 31 -4.54 11.61 0.93
CA ILE A 31 -3.56 11.94 -0.10
C ILE A 31 -2.47 10.86 -0.10
N ASP A 32 -1.98 10.47 1.07
CA ASP A 32 -0.99 9.39 1.21
C ASP A 32 -1.49 8.07 0.59
N THR A 33 -2.79 7.77 0.76
CA THR A 33 -3.45 6.63 0.10
C THR A 33 -3.25 6.66 -1.42
N LEU A 34 -3.43 7.83 -2.04
CA LEU A 34 -3.29 7.99 -3.49
C LEU A 34 -1.83 7.84 -3.91
N GLU A 35 -0.88 8.35 -3.12
CA GLU A 35 0.54 8.17 -3.41
C GLU A 35 0.98 6.71 -3.35
N ILE A 36 0.46 5.95 -2.38
CA ILE A 36 0.68 4.49 -2.33
C ILE A 36 0.07 3.83 -3.57
N ALA A 37 -1.17 4.16 -3.93
CA ALA A 37 -1.85 3.60 -5.10
C ALA A 37 -1.07 3.87 -6.40
N VAL A 38 -0.57 5.10 -6.58
CA VAL A 38 0.29 5.46 -7.72
C VAL A 38 1.60 4.68 -7.69
N GLY A 39 2.19 4.50 -6.50
CA GLY A 39 3.41 3.70 -6.33
C GLY A 39 3.23 2.22 -6.67
N LEU A 40 2.06 1.65 -6.38
CA LEU A 40 1.70 0.29 -6.76
C LEU A 40 1.56 0.14 -8.28
N GLN A 41 0.93 1.12 -8.93
CA GLN A 41 0.83 1.15 -10.39
C GLN A 41 2.22 1.25 -11.05
N ASP A 42 3.08 2.15 -10.58
CA ASP A 42 4.41 2.37 -11.16
C ASP A 42 5.37 1.18 -10.94
N LYS A 43 5.34 0.56 -9.75
CA LYS A 43 6.28 -0.52 -9.39
C LYS A 43 5.80 -1.92 -9.74
N PHE A 44 4.49 -2.16 -9.73
CA PHE A 44 3.92 -3.49 -9.89
C PHE A 44 2.88 -3.59 -11.01
N ASP A 45 2.58 -2.50 -11.72
CA ASP A 45 1.50 -2.42 -12.73
C ASP A 45 0.12 -2.76 -12.14
N VAL A 46 -0.05 -2.53 -10.83
CA VAL A 46 -1.28 -2.82 -10.10
C VAL A 46 -2.14 -1.57 -9.96
N ASN A 47 -3.28 -1.57 -10.63
CA ASN A 47 -4.25 -0.48 -10.54
C ASN A 47 -5.14 -0.62 -9.30
N MET A 48 -5.23 0.47 -8.54
CA MET A 48 -6.18 0.64 -7.43
C MET A 48 -7.36 1.52 -7.86
N THR A 49 -8.55 1.20 -7.37
CA THR A 49 -9.81 1.93 -7.55
C THR A 49 -10.48 2.12 -6.18
N ASP A 50 -11.46 3.01 -6.09
CA ASP A 50 -12.18 3.26 -4.82
C ASP A 50 -12.73 1.97 -4.18
N ASP A 51 -13.11 0.99 -4.99
CA ASP A 51 -13.63 -0.32 -4.54
C ASP A 51 -12.59 -1.22 -3.86
N ASN A 52 -11.29 -1.01 -4.11
CA ASN A 52 -10.20 -1.82 -3.56
C ASN A 52 -9.27 -1.05 -2.64
N MET A 53 -9.57 0.21 -2.31
CA MET A 53 -8.79 0.98 -1.33
C MET A 53 -8.76 0.32 0.05
N GLU A 54 -9.70 -0.56 0.38
CA GLU A 54 -9.69 -1.33 1.63
C GLU A 54 -8.46 -2.25 1.80
N TYR A 55 -7.82 -2.65 0.70
CA TYR A 55 -6.59 -3.43 0.71
C TYR A 55 -5.36 -2.61 1.11
N LEU A 56 -5.45 -1.27 1.14
CA LEU A 56 -4.38 -0.39 1.62
C LEU A 56 -4.29 -0.33 3.16
N GLY A 57 -5.09 -1.12 3.89
CA GLY A 57 -5.17 -1.03 5.35
C GLY A 57 -3.89 -1.46 6.09
N SER A 58 -3.07 -2.36 5.53
CA SER A 58 -1.81 -2.83 6.10
C SER A 58 -0.85 -3.28 4.99
N VAL A 59 0.43 -3.47 5.33
CA VAL A 59 1.43 -3.94 4.35
C VAL A 59 1.07 -5.32 3.80
N ASN A 60 0.62 -6.25 4.66
CA ASN A 60 0.19 -7.58 4.24
C ASN A 60 -0.98 -7.53 3.25
N LYS A 61 -2.01 -6.72 3.52
CA LYS A 61 -3.15 -6.61 2.60
C LYS A 61 -2.76 -6.05 1.22
N ILE A 62 -1.80 -5.12 1.21
CA ILE A 62 -1.25 -4.58 -0.03
C ILE A 62 -0.49 -5.68 -0.78
N ALA A 63 0.34 -6.45 -0.09
CA ALA A 63 1.08 -7.56 -0.67
C ALA A 63 0.13 -8.62 -1.24
N ASP A 64 -0.90 -9.04 -0.47
CA ASP A 64 -1.93 -9.98 -0.89
C ASP A 64 -2.63 -9.50 -2.17
N TYR A 65 -2.99 -8.22 -2.24
CA TYR A 65 -3.65 -7.66 -3.42
C TYR A 65 -2.73 -7.63 -4.64
N VAL A 66 -1.45 -7.27 -4.46
CA VAL A 66 -0.45 -7.30 -5.52
C VAL A 66 -0.22 -8.72 -6.04
N GLU A 67 -0.11 -9.71 -5.16
CA GLU A 67 0.02 -11.11 -5.55
C GLU A 67 -1.21 -11.60 -6.31
N MET A 68 -2.41 -11.34 -5.79
CA MET A 68 -3.66 -11.71 -6.47
C MET A 68 -3.74 -11.14 -7.90
N LYS A 69 -3.33 -9.88 -8.10
CA LYS A 69 -3.32 -9.26 -9.43
C LYS A 69 -2.28 -9.86 -10.35
N ARG A 70 -1.06 -10.08 -9.85
CA ARG A 70 0.01 -10.72 -10.63
C ARG A 70 -0.32 -12.16 -11.01
N GLU A 71 -1.08 -12.89 -10.21
CA GLU A 71 -1.58 -14.21 -10.58
C GLU A 71 -2.64 -14.13 -11.68
N MET A 72 -3.57 -13.17 -11.62
CA MET A 72 -4.60 -12.98 -12.65
C MET A 72 -4.01 -12.57 -14.01
N ASP A 73 -2.98 -11.72 -14.04
CA ASP A 73 -2.37 -11.24 -15.29
C ASP A 73 -1.45 -12.29 -15.95
N ASN A 74 -1.10 -13.37 -15.24
CA ASN A 74 -0.30 -14.49 -15.75
C ASN A 74 -1.15 -15.64 -16.33
N VAL A 75 -2.45 -15.43 -16.55
CA VAL A 75 -3.39 -16.39 -17.18
C VAL A 75 -3.82 -15.89 -18.55
#